data_AF-A0A6I7YKF9-F1
#
_entry.id   AF-A0A6I7YKF9-F1
#
_cell.length_a   1.000
_cell.length_b   1.000
_cell.length_c   1.000
_cell.angle_alpha   90.00
_cell.angle_beta   90.00
_cell.angle_gamma   90.00
#
_symmetry.space_group_name_H-M   'P 1'
#
loop_
_entity.id
_entity.type
_entity.pdbx_description
1 polymer ?
#
loop_
_entity_poly.entity_id
_entity_poly.type
_entity_poly.pdbx_seq_one_letter_code
_entity_poly.pdbx_strand_id
1 'polypeptide(L)'
;PDPATVPGSPSRGFDTRAVLLRWLLADPAGFAALRDAPGAVVTGALPEDIALVEGRTEEALAGFRARVVRDGDPDADAWVGLGLAARARADRAGEGLLAHPELAMALHTALGGRADPLELGRALAPECPV
;
A
#
# COMPACT_ATOMS: atom_id res chain seq x y z
N PRO A 1 22.27 12.26 -25.85
CA PRO A 1 20.92 12.80 -25.58
C PRO A 1 20.47 12.42 -24.17
N ASP A 2 20.16 13.42 -23.35
CA ASP A 2 19.58 13.18 -22.03
C ASP A 2 18.15 12.66 -22.17
N PRO A 3 17.74 11.66 -21.37
CA PRO A 3 16.37 11.19 -21.38
C PRO A 3 15.45 12.29 -20.88
N ALA A 4 14.47 12.66 -21.71
CA ALA A 4 13.45 13.62 -21.34
C ALA A 4 12.58 13.02 -20.23
N THR A 5 12.51 13.69 -19.09
CA THR A 5 11.59 13.36 -18.01
C THR A 5 10.16 13.65 -18.45
N VAL A 6 9.33 12.61 -18.51
CA VAL A 6 7.90 12.72 -18.78
C VAL A 6 7.16 12.76 -17.43
N PRO A 7 6.39 13.81 -17.13
CA PRO A 7 5.55 13.84 -15.95
C PRO A 7 4.53 12.70 -16.00
N GLY A 8 4.48 11.88 -14.94
CA GLY A 8 3.40 10.90 -14.77
C GLY A 8 2.07 11.60 -14.51
N SER A 9 0.98 10.99 -14.96
CA SER A 9 -0.38 11.38 -14.57
C SER A 9 -0.84 10.46 -13.44
N PRO A 10 -0.61 10.80 -12.15
CA PRO A 10 -1.07 9.97 -11.06
C PRO A 10 -2.61 9.87 -11.11
N SER A 11 -3.11 8.65 -11.28
CA SER A 11 -4.54 8.35 -11.46
C SER A 11 -5.30 8.16 -10.15
N ARG A 12 -4.64 8.30 -9.00
CA ARG A 12 -5.24 8.16 -7.67
C ARG A 12 -5.16 9.47 -6.91
N GLY A 13 -6.24 9.79 -6.20
CA GLY A 13 -6.29 10.93 -5.30
C GLY A 13 -5.14 10.83 -4.32
N PHE A 14 -4.29 11.85 -4.30
CA PHE A 14 -2.99 11.89 -3.62
C PHE A 14 -3.05 11.65 -2.09
N ASP A 15 -4.23 11.33 -1.53
CA ASP A 15 -4.52 11.26 -0.11
C ASP A 15 -5.71 10.34 0.24
N THR A 16 -6.05 9.32 -0.56
CA THR A 16 -7.21 8.43 -0.30
C THR A 16 -7.31 7.98 1.17
N ARG A 17 -6.23 7.45 1.73
CA ARG A 17 -6.19 6.98 3.14
C ARG A 17 -6.35 8.13 4.14
N ALA A 18 -5.82 9.31 3.86
CA ALA A 18 -5.99 10.48 4.71
C ALA A 18 -7.44 11.01 4.67
N VAL A 19 -8.09 10.99 3.51
CA VAL A 19 -9.51 11.34 3.36
C VAL A 19 -10.39 10.35 4.13
N LEU A 20 -10.11 9.05 4.00
CA LEU A 20 -10.79 8.00 4.75
C LEU A 20 -10.64 8.15 6.27
N LEU A 21 -9.43 8.46 6.76
CA LEU A 21 -9.19 8.74 8.18
C LEU A 21 -9.97 9.96 8.66
N ARG A 22 -10.01 11.05 7.89
CA ARG A 22 -10.81 12.23 8.24
C ARG A 22 -12.30 11.90 8.30
N TRP A 23 -12.79 11.09 7.37
CA TRP A 23 -14.18 10.60 7.39
C TRP A 23 -14.48 9.77 8.63
N LEU A 24 -13.62 8.79 8.96
CA LEU A 24 -13.79 7.98 10.16
C LEU A 24 -13.88 8.85 11.43
N LEU A 25 -13.10 9.92 11.51
CA LEU A 25 -13.10 10.83 12.66
C LEU A 25 -14.28 11.79 12.68
N ALA A 26 -14.74 12.27 11.52
CA ALA A 26 -15.80 13.28 11.42
C ALA A 26 -17.21 12.68 11.37
N ASP A 27 -17.37 11.53 10.71
CA ASP A 27 -18.64 10.82 10.51
C ASP A 27 -18.43 9.30 10.47
N PRO A 28 -18.33 8.63 11.64
CA PRO A 28 -18.15 7.17 11.71
C PRO A 28 -19.28 6.38 11.04
N ALA A 29 -20.52 6.89 11.06
CA ALA A 29 -21.67 6.22 10.46
C ALA A 29 -21.62 6.29 8.93
N GLY A 30 -21.31 7.47 8.38
CA GLY A 30 -21.06 7.65 6.95
C GLY A 30 -19.86 6.83 6.49
N PHE A 31 -18.80 6.75 7.29
CA PHE A 31 -17.65 5.90 7.00
C PHE A 31 -18.02 4.41 6.94
N ALA A 32 -18.84 3.91 7.87
CA ALA A 32 -19.27 2.50 7.87
C ALA A 32 -20.03 2.12 6.59
N ALA A 33 -20.78 3.05 5.99
CA ALA A 33 -21.47 2.84 4.73
C ALA A 33 -20.52 2.74 3.52
N LEU A 34 -19.26 3.20 3.63
CA LEU A 34 -18.28 3.10 2.55
C LEU A 34 -17.83 1.68 2.25
N ARG A 35 -18.02 0.72 3.17
CA ARG A 35 -17.53 -0.66 3.00
C ARG A 35 -18.06 -1.34 1.74
N ASP A 36 -19.30 -1.05 1.37
CA ASP A 36 -19.96 -1.69 0.23
C ASP A 36 -19.53 -1.08 -1.11
N ALA A 37 -19.12 0.20 -1.12
CA ALA A 37 -18.68 0.91 -2.32
C ALA A 37 -17.67 2.03 -2.02
N PRO A 38 -16.42 1.72 -1.63
CA PRO A 38 -15.48 2.73 -1.15
C PRO A 38 -15.19 3.82 -2.20
N GLY A 39 -14.98 3.39 -3.44
CA GLY A 39 -14.67 4.24 -4.59
C GLY A 39 -15.82 5.15 -5.06
N ALA A 40 -17.06 4.89 -4.61
CA ALA A 40 -18.22 5.69 -4.99
C ALA A 40 -18.26 7.06 -4.28
N VAL A 41 -17.66 7.13 -3.10
CA VAL A 41 -17.63 8.35 -2.28
C VAL A 41 -16.23 8.96 -2.21
N VAL A 42 -15.21 8.11 -2.07
CA VAL A 42 -13.81 8.54 -2.07
C VAL A 42 -13.16 7.97 -3.32
N THR A 43 -13.00 8.80 -4.35
CA THR A 43 -12.42 8.37 -5.62
C THR A 43 -11.09 7.66 -5.42
N GLY A 44 -11.00 6.43 -5.90
CA GLY A 44 -9.79 5.60 -5.80
C GLY A 44 -9.64 4.83 -4.48
N ALA A 45 -10.58 4.95 -3.54
CA ALA A 45 -10.62 4.08 -2.36
C ALA A 45 -10.95 2.64 -2.75
N LEU A 46 -10.21 1.71 -2.16
CA LEU A 46 -10.41 0.27 -2.33
C LEU A 46 -10.72 -0.41 -0.99
N PRO A 47 -11.24 -1.65 -1.01
CA PRO A 47 -11.57 -2.38 0.22
C PRO A 47 -10.38 -2.51 1.18
N GLU A 48 -9.16 -2.70 0.67
CA GLU A 48 -7.96 -2.80 1.50
C GLU A 48 -7.55 -1.47 2.18
N ASP A 49 -7.88 -0.32 1.58
CA ASP A 49 -7.69 0.99 2.22
C ASP A 49 -8.65 1.18 3.40
N ILE A 50 -9.92 0.75 3.25
CA ILE A 50 -10.91 0.75 4.34
C ILE A 50 -10.46 -0.17 5.47
N ALA A 51 -10.06 -1.39 5.14
CA ALA A 51 -9.58 -2.36 6.12
C ALA A 51 -8.38 -1.81 6.92
N LEU A 52 -7.44 -1.13 6.26
CA LEU A 52 -6.30 -0.52 6.92
C LEU A 52 -6.74 0.58 7.90
N VAL A 53 -7.64 1.47 7.47
CA VAL A 53 -8.14 2.58 8.31
C VAL A 53 -8.94 2.09 9.51
N GLU A 54 -9.65 0.97 9.39
CA GLU A 54 -10.39 0.33 10.47
C GLU A 54 -9.53 -0.55 11.40
N GLY A 55 -8.23 -0.68 11.11
CA GLY A 55 -7.33 -1.57 11.85
C GLY A 55 -7.55 -3.06 11.59
N ARG A 56 -8.35 -3.42 10.57
CA ARG A 56 -8.52 -4.80 10.06
C ARG A 56 -7.30 -5.20 9.24
N THR A 57 -6.17 -5.25 9.93
CA THR A 57 -4.84 -5.20 9.31
C THR A 57 -4.51 -6.46 8.52
N GLU A 58 -5.02 -7.62 8.92
CA GLU A 58 -4.87 -8.88 8.16
C GLU A 58 -5.54 -8.80 6.79
N GLU A 59 -6.76 -8.25 6.74
CA GLU A 59 -7.50 -8.09 5.49
C GLU A 59 -6.82 -7.07 4.58
N ALA A 60 -6.35 -5.97 5.15
CA ALA A 60 -5.57 -4.97 4.43
C ALA A 60 -4.29 -5.57 3.83
N LEU A 61 -3.52 -6.32 4.65
CA LEU A 61 -2.29 -6.98 4.22
C LEU A 61 -2.55 -7.93 3.06
N ALA A 62 -3.59 -8.77 3.16
CA ALA A 62 -3.97 -9.71 2.11
C ALA A 62 -4.37 -8.98 0.81
N GLY A 63 -5.18 -7.93 0.91
CA GLY A 63 -5.64 -7.14 -0.23
C GLY A 63 -4.50 -6.42 -0.96
N PHE A 64 -3.64 -5.71 -0.22
CA PHE A 64 -2.48 -5.05 -0.80
C PHE A 64 -1.49 -6.05 -1.41
N ARG A 65 -1.24 -7.18 -0.74
CA ARG A 65 -0.38 -8.25 -1.28
C ARG A 65 -0.93 -8.81 -2.58
N ALA A 66 -2.22 -9.13 -2.63
CA ALA A 66 -2.89 -9.64 -3.83
C ALA A 66 -2.82 -8.66 -5.01
N ARG A 67 -2.76 -7.35 -4.71
CA ARG A 67 -2.64 -6.30 -5.72
C ARG A 67 -1.20 -6.11 -6.20
N VAL A 68 -0.21 -6.23 -5.30
CA VAL A 68 1.22 -6.21 -5.66
C VAL A 68 1.59 -7.38 -6.58
N VAL A 69 1.09 -8.59 -6.30
CA VAL A 69 1.44 -9.80 -7.08
C VAL A 69 0.60 -9.99 -8.34
N ARG A 70 -0.34 -9.08 -8.62
CA ARG A 70 -1.19 -9.16 -9.81
C ARG A 70 -0.37 -8.73 -11.03
N ASP A 71 -0.47 -9.50 -12.11
CA ASP A 71 0.18 -9.16 -13.37
C ASP A 71 -0.24 -7.76 -13.86
N GLY A 72 0.75 -6.92 -14.20
CA GLY A 72 0.53 -5.55 -14.65
C GLY A 72 1.69 -4.62 -14.30
N ASP A 73 1.46 -3.33 -14.52
CA ASP A 73 2.42 -2.29 -14.17
C ASP A 73 2.58 -2.19 -12.64
N PRO A 74 3.80 -1.89 -12.14
CA PRO A 74 4.04 -1.74 -10.70
C PRO A 74 3.12 -0.70 -10.06
N ASP A 75 2.36 -1.14 -9.05
CA ASP A 75 1.42 -0.29 -8.33
C ASP A 75 2.04 0.23 -7.02
N ALA A 76 2.69 1.41 -7.10
CA ALA A 76 3.37 2.01 -5.96
C ALA A 76 2.45 2.22 -4.74
N ASP A 77 1.18 2.52 -4.95
CA ASP A 77 0.21 2.68 -3.87
C ASP A 77 -0.06 1.35 -3.14
N ALA A 78 -0.09 0.23 -3.88
CA ALA A 78 -0.22 -1.09 -3.28
C ALA A 78 1.01 -1.48 -2.43
N TRP A 79 2.21 -1.10 -2.87
CA TRP A 79 3.45 -1.33 -2.11
C TRP A 79 3.49 -0.53 -0.81
N VAL A 80 3.12 0.75 -0.86
CA VAL A 80 3.01 1.59 0.35
C VAL A 80 1.94 1.04 1.29
N GLY A 81 0.76 0.68 0.77
CA GLY A 81 -0.32 0.07 1.55
C GLY A 81 0.11 -1.23 2.24
N LEU A 82 0.85 -2.09 1.53
CA LEU A 82 1.41 -3.32 2.08
C LEU A 82 2.39 -3.04 3.22
N GLY A 83 3.29 -2.07 3.04
CA GLY A 83 4.24 -1.65 4.08
C GLY A 83 3.54 -1.10 5.33
N LEU A 84 2.50 -0.29 5.16
CA LEU A 84 1.68 0.24 6.27
C LEU A 84 0.95 -0.89 7.02
N ALA A 85 0.33 -1.82 6.30
CA ALA A 85 -0.35 -2.97 6.91
C ALA A 85 0.63 -3.87 7.67
N ALA A 86 1.80 -4.17 7.09
CA ALA A 86 2.83 -4.95 7.75
C ALA A 86 3.37 -4.25 9.02
N ARG A 87 3.60 -2.94 8.96
CA ARG A 87 4.03 -2.15 10.13
C ARG A 87 2.99 -2.17 11.25
N ALA A 88 1.69 -2.05 10.92
CA ALA A 88 0.61 -2.13 11.90
C ALA A 88 0.50 -3.53 12.57
N ARG A 89 1.06 -4.57 11.94
CA ARG A 89 1.24 -5.92 12.51
C ARG A 89 2.52 -6.11 13.32
N ALA A 90 3.34 -5.05 13.47
CA ALA A 90 4.70 -5.14 13.99
C ALA A 90 5.59 -6.12 13.21
N ASP A 91 5.32 -6.35 11.92
CA ASP A 91 6.20 -7.09 11.03
C ASP A 91 7.28 -6.14 10.49
N ARG A 92 8.54 -6.55 10.61
CA ARG A 92 9.71 -5.80 10.11
C ARG A 92 9.67 -5.60 8.60
N ALA A 93 8.89 -6.40 7.88
CA ALA A 93 8.60 -6.15 6.47
C ALA A 93 8.13 -4.71 6.24
N GLY A 94 7.30 -4.18 7.13
CA GLY A 94 6.78 -2.82 7.02
C GLY A 94 7.87 -1.75 7.07
N GLU A 95 8.91 -1.94 7.87
CA GLU A 95 10.03 -1.00 7.97
C GLU A 95 10.84 -0.98 6.68
N GLY A 96 11.23 -2.15 6.17
CA GLY A 96 12.01 -2.22 4.93
C GLY A 96 11.24 -1.74 3.71
N LEU A 97 9.96 -2.08 3.59
CA LEU A 97 9.11 -1.62 2.48
C LEU A 97 8.88 -0.10 2.50
N LEU A 98 8.75 0.51 3.67
CA LEU A 98 8.54 1.97 3.78
C LEU A 98 9.85 2.76 3.69
N ALA A 99 10.98 2.16 4.06
CA ALA A 99 12.29 2.79 3.91
C ALA A 99 12.83 2.71 2.47
N HIS A 100 12.53 1.62 1.77
CA HIS A 100 13.10 1.32 0.44
C HIS A 100 12.05 0.81 -0.57
N PRO A 101 10.92 1.52 -0.78
CA PRO A 101 9.85 1.04 -1.65
C PRO A 101 10.30 0.84 -3.10
N GLU A 102 11.11 1.75 -3.65
CA GLU A 102 11.60 1.69 -5.03
C GLU A 102 12.51 0.47 -5.25
N LEU A 103 13.33 0.13 -4.25
CA LEU A 103 14.23 -1.03 -4.32
C LEU A 103 13.44 -2.34 -4.21
N ALA A 104 12.46 -2.41 -3.31
CA ALA A 104 11.58 -3.57 -3.17
C ALA A 104 10.83 -3.85 -4.48
N MET A 105 10.26 -2.81 -5.09
CA MET A 105 9.60 -2.87 -6.39
C MET A 105 10.55 -3.34 -7.49
N ALA A 106 11.73 -2.73 -7.60
CA ALA A 106 12.72 -3.10 -8.62
C ALA A 106 13.17 -4.55 -8.49
N LEU A 107 13.42 -5.03 -7.27
CA LEU A 107 13.79 -6.43 -7.01
C LEU A 107 12.65 -7.39 -7.36
N HIS A 108 11.42 -7.08 -6.95
CA HIS A 108 10.25 -7.91 -7.28
C HIS A 108 10.07 -8.02 -8.80
N THR A 109 10.17 -6.91 -9.53
CA THR A 109 10.12 -6.90 -11.00
C THR A 109 11.29 -7.66 -11.62
N ALA A 110 12.53 -7.43 -11.17
CA ALA A 110 13.72 -8.11 -11.70
C ALA A 110 13.69 -9.63 -11.48
N LEU A 111 13.03 -10.09 -10.41
CA LEU A 111 12.84 -11.50 -10.10
C LEU A 111 11.61 -12.12 -10.80
N GLY A 112 10.92 -11.35 -11.65
CA GLY A 112 9.77 -11.78 -12.44
C GLY A 112 8.51 -11.98 -11.59
N GLY A 113 8.32 -11.16 -10.56
CA GLY A 113 7.14 -11.21 -9.68
C GLY A 113 7.11 -12.41 -8.72
N ARG A 114 8.14 -13.26 -8.71
CA ARG A 114 8.16 -14.50 -7.93
C ARG A 114 8.57 -14.32 -6.46
N ALA A 115 9.29 -13.25 -6.15
CA ALA A 115 9.73 -13.00 -4.78
C ALA A 115 8.56 -12.47 -3.95
N ASP A 116 8.34 -13.05 -2.76
CA ASP A 116 7.30 -12.57 -1.84
C ASP A 116 7.63 -11.11 -1.41
N PRO A 117 6.74 -10.15 -1.68
CA PRO A 117 6.92 -8.76 -1.26
C PRO A 117 7.24 -8.58 0.24
N LEU A 118 6.66 -9.42 1.10
CA LEU A 118 6.92 -9.35 2.54
C LEU A 118 8.31 -9.87 2.90
N GLU A 119 8.80 -10.90 2.21
CA GLU A 119 10.18 -11.39 2.40
C GLU A 119 11.21 -10.35 1.93
N LEU A 120 10.95 -9.69 0.79
CA LEU A 120 11.76 -8.55 0.33
C LEU A 120 11.78 -7.44 1.38
N GLY A 121 10.61 -7.10 1.93
CA GLY A 121 10.49 -6.12 3.02
C GLY A 121 11.36 -6.46 4.22
N ARG A 122 11.35 -7.72 4.68
CA ARG A 122 12.16 -8.14 5.84
C ARG A 122 13.65 -8.11 5.53
N ALA A 123 14.05 -8.47 4.31
CA ALA A 123 15.44 -8.41 3.88
C ALA A 123 15.98 -6.96 3.76
N LEU A 124 15.09 -6.00 3.49
CA LEU A 124 15.40 -4.58 3.40
C LEU A 124 15.25 -3.82 4.73
N ALA A 125 14.74 -4.47 5.78
CA ALA A 125 14.56 -3.83 7.07
C ALA A 125 15.94 -3.48 7.66
N PRO A 126 16.11 -2.26 8.21
CA PRO A 126 17.38 -1.88 8.84
C PRO A 126 17.69 -2.84 9.99
N GLU A 127 18.96 -3.23 10.17
CA GLU A 127 19.35 -4.04 11.32
C GLU A 127 18.96 -3.34 12.62
N CYS A 128 18.44 -4.10 13.59
CA CYS A 128 18.08 -3.54 14.88
C CYS A 128 19.40 -3.17 15.57
N PRO A 129 19.61 -1.93 16.05
CA PRO A 129 20.74 -1.66 16.91
C PRO A 129 20.56 -2.50 18.19
N VAL A 130 21.48 -3.43 18.41
CA VAL A 130 21.61 -4.21 19.65
C VAL A 130 22.12 -3.33 20.79
#